data_AF-A0A5J4L0W6-F1
#
_entry.id   AF-A0A5J4L0W6-F1
#
_cell.length_a   1.000
_cell.length_b   1.000
_cell.length_c   1.000
_cell.angle_alpha   90.00
_cell.angle_beta   90.00
_cell.angle_gamma   90.00
#
_symmetry.space_group_name_H-M   'P 1'
#
loop_
_entity.id
_entity.type
_entity.pdbx_description
1 polymer ?
#
loop_
_entity_poly.entity_id
_entity_poly.type
_entity_poly.pdbx_seq_one_letter_code
_entity_poly.pdbx_strand_id
1 'polypeptide(L)'
;MPHRNLAALMAQGPFGRGIPPTGAPATQPINAQGTQPTDTPATKPGAPSGHPPMAMGPFSGVQGPEIVAFEQELEQLCNRYGIAPIRPQDMWMHNETLNISFIPRTFQPGGDTFDERFMFVGPSIFARQDAPAFEIENSEEKPVLYISLGTVMNNRPDFFKLCFEAFGDGPWHVVMAHGQRIDMQQLGPIPANFQVAPYLPQLEVLAKTRVFITHGGMNSTMEALYYGVPLIVVPQQPEQGMTAQRVSDLGLGVALNPNELSTEVLRAAVERVGDDETIRQNVEAMQETVRDSGGAYDAADAITTMMETQASQAETV
;
A
#
# COMPACT_ATOMS: atom_id res chain seq x y z
N MET A 1 22.72 -25.36 6.15
CA MET A 1 22.49 -24.88 4.77
C MET A 1 22.22 -23.38 4.85
N PRO A 2 22.74 -22.54 3.94
CA PRO A 2 22.53 -21.10 4.02
C PRO A 2 21.04 -20.83 3.83
N HIS A 3 20.45 -20.06 4.74
CA HIS A 3 19.05 -19.65 4.71
C HIS A 3 18.76 -18.92 3.39
N ARG A 4 18.22 -19.63 2.40
CA ARG A 4 17.67 -19.00 1.20
C ARG A 4 16.32 -18.40 1.59
N ASN A 5 16.31 -17.07 1.64
CA ASN A 5 15.19 -16.25 2.10
C ASN A 5 14.00 -16.41 1.14
N LEU A 6 12.79 -16.60 1.68
CA LEU A 6 11.53 -16.64 0.94
C LEU A 6 11.40 -15.49 -0.07
N ALA A 7 11.94 -14.31 0.25
CA ALA A 7 12.02 -13.17 -0.65
C ALA A 7 12.79 -13.47 -1.95
N ALA A 8 13.88 -14.23 -1.89
CA ALA A 8 14.67 -14.62 -3.05
C ALA A 8 13.94 -15.65 -3.94
N LEU A 9 13.04 -16.43 -3.36
CA LEU A 9 12.18 -17.37 -4.09
C LEU A 9 11.04 -16.62 -4.79
N MET A 10 10.40 -15.67 -4.11
CA MET A 10 9.33 -14.83 -4.68
C MET A 10 9.82 -13.91 -5.81
N ALA A 11 11.07 -13.43 -5.74
CA ALA A 11 11.69 -12.61 -6.79
C ALA A 11 11.84 -13.33 -8.15
N GLN A 12 11.77 -14.67 -8.17
CA GLN A 12 11.85 -15.46 -9.40
C GLN A 12 10.50 -15.55 -10.13
N GLY A 13 9.41 -15.22 -9.43
CA GLY A 13 8.05 -15.24 -9.95
C GLY A 13 7.60 -13.95 -10.65
N PRO A 14 6.30 -13.87 -11.01
CA PRO A 14 5.72 -12.77 -11.77
C PRO A 14 5.87 -11.40 -11.09
N PHE A 15 5.80 -11.36 -9.76
CA PHE A 15 5.96 -10.12 -8.99
C PHE A 15 7.38 -9.55 -9.04
N GLY A 16 8.40 -10.42 -9.14
CA GLY A 16 9.77 -9.98 -9.39
C GLY A 16 9.98 -9.37 -10.78
N ARG A 17 9.03 -9.58 -11.70
CA ARG A 17 9.03 -9.03 -13.07
C ARG A 17 8.12 -7.81 -13.25
N GLY A 18 7.55 -7.27 -12.16
CA GLY A 18 6.71 -6.06 -12.20
C GLY A 18 5.31 -6.26 -12.79
N ILE A 19 4.81 -7.50 -12.85
CA ILE A 19 3.43 -7.77 -13.27
C ILE A 19 2.51 -7.59 -12.04
N PRO A 20 1.55 -6.65 -12.04
CA PRO A 20 0.66 -6.45 -10.90
C PRO A 20 -0.33 -7.62 -10.74
N PRO A 21 -0.79 -7.92 -9.50
CA PRO A 21 -1.90 -8.84 -9.29
C PRO A 21 -3.21 -8.24 -9.84
N THR A 22 -4.01 -9.03 -10.56
CA THR A 22 -5.26 -8.57 -11.18
C THR A 22 -6.44 -9.50 -10.90
N GLY A 23 -7.29 -9.15 -9.93
CA GLY A 23 -8.59 -9.80 -9.60
C GLY A 23 -8.50 -10.87 -8.52
N ALA A 24 -9.54 -11.66 -8.29
CA ALA A 24 -9.48 -12.90 -7.51
C ALA A 24 -10.04 -14.04 -8.39
N PRO A 25 -9.49 -15.27 -8.37
CA PRO A 25 -10.16 -16.37 -9.05
C PRO A 25 -11.51 -16.62 -8.35
N ALA A 26 -12.55 -16.89 -9.14
CA ALA A 26 -13.75 -17.52 -8.61
C ALA A 26 -13.32 -18.85 -7.98
N THR A 27 -13.36 -18.96 -6.66
CA THR A 27 -13.16 -20.24 -5.99
C THR A 27 -14.32 -21.14 -6.43
N GLN A 28 -14.04 -22.16 -7.24
CA GLN A 28 -15.02 -23.24 -7.36
C GLN A 28 -15.19 -23.85 -5.96
N PRO A 29 -16.43 -24.03 -5.48
CA PRO A 29 -16.64 -24.77 -4.25
C PRO A 29 -16.05 -26.17 -4.40
N ILE A 30 -15.41 -26.66 -3.34
CA ILE A 30 -15.00 -28.06 -3.23
C ILE A 30 -16.30 -28.89 -3.16
N ASN A 31 -16.85 -29.27 -4.31
CA ASN A 31 -18.02 -30.14 -4.36
C ASN A 31 -17.60 -31.57 -4.03
N ALA A 32 -17.96 -32.02 -2.83
CA ALA A 32 -18.14 -33.43 -2.55
C ALA A 32 -19.30 -33.98 -3.41
N GLN A 33 -18.93 -34.80 -4.40
CA GLN A 33 -19.71 -35.85 -5.10
C GLN A 33 -21.13 -35.53 -5.63
N GLY A 34 -21.30 -35.75 -6.95
CA GLY A 34 -22.44 -36.54 -7.46
C GLY A 34 -23.44 -35.85 -8.40
N THR A 35 -23.50 -36.39 -9.63
CA THR A 35 -24.63 -36.44 -10.60
C THR A 35 -24.94 -35.24 -11.53
N GLN A 36 -24.89 -35.55 -12.83
CA GLN A 36 -25.51 -34.89 -14.02
C GLN A 36 -27.04 -35.08 -13.99
N PRO A 37 -27.89 -34.23 -14.64
CA PRO A 37 -27.93 -34.10 -16.12
C PRO A 37 -28.39 -32.75 -16.77
N THR A 38 -27.92 -32.57 -18.02
CA THR A 38 -28.49 -31.94 -19.25
C THR A 38 -29.59 -30.86 -19.20
N ASP A 39 -29.34 -29.69 -19.81
CA ASP A 39 -29.93 -29.23 -21.11
C ASP A 39 -29.64 -27.73 -21.39
N THR A 40 -29.32 -27.40 -22.66
CA THR A 40 -29.07 -26.06 -23.21
C THR A 40 -30.35 -25.50 -23.86
N PRO A 41 -30.68 -24.19 -23.79
CA PRO A 41 -30.20 -23.17 -24.77
C PRO A 41 -30.05 -21.76 -24.12
N ALA A 42 -29.50 -20.66 -24.66
CA ALA A 42 -29.16 -20.19 -26.00
C ALA A 42 -28.00 -19.17 -25.89
N THR A 43 -27.19 -19.07 -26.94
CA THR A 43 -25.97 -18.26 -27.04
C THR A 43 -26.24 -16.76 -27.30
N LYS A 44 -25.65 -15.89 -26.48
CA LYS A 44 -25.39 -14.47 -26.79
C LYS A 44 -23.98 -14.32 -27.40
N PRO A 45 -23.73 -13.32 -28.27
CA PRO A 45 -22.50 -13.20 -29.04
C PRO A 45 -21.28 -12.91 -28.13
N GLY A 46 -20.16 -13.54 -28.48
CA GLY A 46 -19.02 -13.79 -27.61
C GLY A 46 -18.34 -12.55 -27.04
N ALA A 47 -18.29 -12.49 -25.71
CA ALA A 47 -17.21 -11.83 -24.99
C ALA A 47 -15.89 -12.54 -25.35
N PRO A 48 -14.77 -11.81 -25.52
CA PRO A 48 -13.47 -12.45 -25.70
C PRO A 48 -13.25 -13.44 -24.55
N SER A 49 -13.00 -14.70 -24.90
CA SER A 49 -12.66 -15.76 -23.96
C SER A 49 -11.26 -15.50 -23.39
N GLY A 50 -11.17 -14.53 -22.49
CA GLY A 50 -10.00 -14.26 -21.68
C GLY A 50 -10.29 -14.75 -20.27
N HIS A 51 -9.58 -15.78 -19.83
CA HIS A 51 -9.52 -16.11 -18.41
C HIS A 51 -9.14 -14.84 -17.61
N PRO A 52 -9.81 -14.53 -16.48
CA PRO A 52 -9.43 -13.37 -15.68
C PRO A 52 -7.99 -13.58 -15.18
N PRO A 53 -7.11 -12.57 -15.30
CA PRO A 53 -5.69 -12.70 -15.03
C PRO A 53 -5.36 -12.74 -13.52
N MET A 54 -5.85 -13.74 -12.80
CA MET A 54 -5.28 -14.22 -11.52
C MET A 54 -4.58 -15.56 -11.68
N ALA A 55 -3.99 -15.84 -12.82
CA ALA A 55 -3.38 -17.14 -13.06
C ALA A 55 -1.99 -17.30 -12.44
N MET A 56 -1.35 -16.23 -11.93
CA MET A 56 0.09 -16.25 -11.61
C MET A 56 0.39 -15.62 -10.24
N GLY A 57 0.28 -16.41 -9.16
CA GLY A 57 0.75 -16.03 -7.83
C GLY A 57 2.29 -15.91 -7.74
N PRO A 58 2.86 -15.54 -6.56
CA PRO A 58 4.29 -15.26 -6.39
C PRO A 58 5.20 -16.44 -6.78
N PHE A 59 4.67 -17.66 -6.68
CA PHE A 59 5.38 -18.90 -6.97
C PHE A 59 5.02 -19.50 -8.33
N SER A 60 4.20 -18.81 -9.13
CA SER A 60 3.79 -19.34 -10.42
C SER A 60 4.99 -19.45 -11.36
N GLY A 61 5.27 -20.67 -11.82
CA GLY A 61 6.43 -20.99 -12.65
C GLY A 61 7.76 -21.13 -11.89
N VAL A 62 7.77 -21.02 -10.55
CA VAL A 62 8.97 -21.29 -9.74
C VAL A 62 9.17 -22.79 -9.61
N GLN A 63 10.36 -23.28 -9.97
CA GLN A 63 10.75 -24.69 -9.89
C GLN A 63 12.08 -24.82 -9.14
N GLY A 64 12.27 -25.90 -8.39
CA GLY A 64 13.55 -26.22 -7.76
C GLY A 64 13.44 -26.86 -6.38
N PRO A 65 14.57 -27.26 -5.77
CA PRO A 65 14.57 -27.92 -4.46
C PRO A 65 14.05 -27.03 -3.32
N GLU A 66 14.09 -25.72 -3.47
CA GLU A 66 13.60 -24.77 -2.46
C GLU A 66 12.08 -24.76 -2.33
N ILE A 67 11.35 -24.74 -3.44
CA ILE A 67 9.87 -24.77 -3.39
C ILE A 67 9.38 -26.13 -2.88
N VAL A 68 10.07 -27.22 -3.24
CA VAL A 68 9.78 -28.56 -2.71
C VAL A 68 10.01 -28.64 -1.20
N ALA A 69 11.12 -28.09 -0.70
CA ALA A 69 11.38 -28.05 0.73
C ALA A 69 10.32 -27.20 1.48
N PHE A 70 9.94 -26.06 0.91
CA PHE A 70 8.89 -25.20 1.47
C PHE A 70 7.53 -25.92 1.54
N GLU A 71 7.14 -26.63 0.48
CA GLU A 71 5.91 -27.44 0.45
C GLU A 71 5.93 -28.54 1.52
N GLN A 72 7.06 -29.23 1.70
CA GLN A 72 7.20 -30.27 2.72
C GLN A 72 7.12 -29.71 4.15
N GLU A 73 7.72 -28.55 4.41
CA GLU A 73 7.60 -27.88 5.71
C GLU A 73 6.16 -27.44 5.99
N LEU A 74 5.47 -26.90 4.98
CA LEU A 74 4.08 -26.49 5.08
C LEU A 74 3.14 -27.67 5.34
N GLU A 75 3.37 -28.81 4.67
CA GLU A 75 2.64 -30.06 4.90
C GLU A 75 2.84 -30.58 6.33
N GLN A 76 4.09 -30.60 6.82
CA GLN A 76 4.38 -31.00 8.19
C GLN A 76 3.68 -30.10 9.21
N LEU A 77 3.62 -28.81 8.95
CA LEU A 77 2.93 -27.84 9.81
C LEU A 77 1.41 -28.08 9.81
N CYS A 78 0.80 -28.30 8.64
CA CYS A 78 -0.61 -28.63 8.51
C CYS A 78 -0.95 -29.92 9.29
N ASN A 79 -0.16 -30.98 9.10
CA ASN A 79 -0.34 -32.25 9.80
C ASN A 79 -0.19 -32.12 11.31
N ARG A 80 0.80 -31.35 11.78
CA ARG A 80 1.06 -31.14 13.21
C ARG A 80 -0.09 -30.47 13.93
N TYR A 81 -0.77 -29.53 13.28
CA TYR A 81 -1.86 -28.75 13.87
C TYR A 81 -3.26 -29.22 13.44
N GLY A 82 -3.36 -30.29 12.63
CA GLY A 82 -4.63 -30.79 12.13
C GLY A 82 -5.35 -29.83 11.18
N ILE A 83 -4.59 -28.98 10.46
CA ILE A 83 -5.11 -28.02 9.50
C ILE A 83 -5.18 -28.69 8.12
N ALA A 84 -6.21 -28.36 7.33
CA ALA A 84 -6.31 -28.81 5.95
C ALA A 84 -5.06 -28.39 5.15
N PRO A 85 -4.57 -29.21 4.19
CA PRO A 85 -3.39 -28.87 3.41
C PRO A 85 -3.52 -27.50 2.74
N ILE A 86 -2.59 -26.60 3.03
CA ILE A 86 -2.47 -25.28 2.41
C ILE A 86 -1.47 -25.39 1.27
N ARG A 87 -1.83 -24.93 0.07
CA ARG A 87 -0.86 -24.87 -1.04
C ARG A 87 -0.08 -23.56 -0.93
N PRO A 88 1.20 -23.51 -1.36
CA PRO A 88 1.98 -22.27 -1.33
C PRO A 88 1.21 -21.09 -1.95
N GLN A 89 0.58 -21.26 -3.11
CA GLN A 89 -0.21 -20.20 -3.75
C GLN A 89 -1.36 -19.66 -2.89
N ASP A 90 -1.96 -20.50 -2.04
CA ASP A 90 -3.10 -20.10 -1.21
C ASP A 90 -2.63 -19.07 -0.19
N MET A 91 -1.43 -19.18 0.39
CA MET A 91 -0.93 -18.22 1.38
C MET A 91 -0.85 -16.76 0.89
N TRP A 92 -0.83 -16.50 -0.43
CA TRP A 92 -0.80 -15.14 -1.00
C TRP A 92 -2.06 -14.76 -1.76
N MET A 93 -2.89 -15.74 -2.11
CA MET A 93 -4.09 -15.55 -2.93
C MET A 93 -5.35 -16.00 -2.20
N HIS A 94 -5.23 -16.35 -0.92
CA HIS A 94 -6.34 -16.74 -0.08
C HIS A 94 -7.33 -15.60 -0.03
N ASN A 95 -8.59 -15.95 -0.16
CA ASN A 95 -9.69 -15.04 0.10
C ASN A 95 -10.68 -15.79 0.98
N GLU A 96 -11.26 -15.05 1.90
CA GLU A 96 -12.31 -15.56 2.76
C GLU A 96 -13.67 -15.04 2.30
N THR A 97 -14.72 -15.45 3.01
CA THR A 97 -16.08 -14.92 2.81
C THR A 97 -16.16 -13.40 3.03
N LEU A 98 -15.27 -12.85 3.85
CA LEU A 98 -15.08 -11.42 4.07
C LEU A 98 -13.59 -11.07 4.05
N ASN A 99 -13.21 -10.14 3.18
CA ASN A 99 -11.86 -9.60 3.06
C ASN A 99 -11.96 -8.08 3.16
N ILE A 100 -11.32 -7.48 4.16
CA ILE A 100 -11.37 -6.04 4.41
C ILE A 100 -10.07 -5.42 3.91
N SER A 101 -10.20 -4.48 2.98
CA SER A 101 -9.09 -3.75 2.37
C SER A 101 -9.11 -2.29 2.81
N PHE A 102 -7.99 -1.81 3.35
CA PHE A 102 -7.87 -0.48 3.96
C PHE A 102 -7.49 0.62 2.94
N ILE A 103 -7.93 0.46 1.70
CA ILE A 103 -7.81 1.44 0.62
C ILE A 103 -9.18 1.59 -0.04
N PRO A 104 -9.49 2.73 -0.68
CA PRO A 104 -10.70 2.83 -1.49
C PRO A 104 -10.59 1.92 -2.72
N ARG A 105 -11.73 1.43 -3.20
CA ARG A 105 -11.81 0.57 -4.40
C ARG A 105 -11.19 1.26 -5.62
N THR A 106 -11.33 2.57 -5.73
CA THR A 106 -10.74 3.39 -6.81
C THR A 106 -9.21 3.42 -6.77
N PHE A 107 -8.58 3.21 -5.62
CA PHE A 107 -7.12 3.12 -5.51
C PHE A 107 -6.61 1.71 -5.85
N GLN A 108 -7.40 0.66 -5.60
CA GLN A 108 -7.04 -0.72 -5.94
C GLN A 108 -6.84 -0.89 -7.46
N PRO A 109 -5.67 -1.39 -7.92
CA PRO A 109 -5.52 -1.82 -9.31
C PRO A 109 -6.56 -2.86 -9.67
N GLY A 110 -7.33 -2.59 -10.74
CA GLY A 110 -8.44 -3.45 -11.15
C GLY A 110 -9.56 -3.57 -10.11
N GLY A 111 -9.83 -2.52 -9.32
CA GLY A 111 -10.85 -2.54 -8.26
C GLY A 111 -12.23 -3.06 -8.69
N ASP A 112 -12.61 -2.88 -9.96
CA ASP A 112 -13.89 -3.36 -10.52
C ASP A 112 -13.92 -4.87 -10.80
N THR A 113 -12.76 -5.54 -10.70
CA THR A 113 -12.64 -7.00 -10.89
C THR A 113 -12.82 -7.78 -9.59
N PHE A 114 -12.96 -7.10 -8.45
CA PHE A 114 -13.19 -7.71 -7.15
C PHE A 114 -14.69 -7.79 -6.84
N ASP A 115 -15.14 -8.98 -6.45
CA ASP A 115 -16.54 -9.23 -6.06
C ASP A 115 -16.86 -8.72 -4.64
N GLU A 116 -18.08 -9.02 -4.18
CA GLU A 116 -18.64 -8.55 -2.90
C GLU A 116 -17.93 -9.11 -1.66
N ARG A 117 -17.09 -10.14 -1.81
CA ARG A 117 -16.28 -10.67 -0.70
C ARG A 117 -15.19 -9.69 -0.28
N PHE A 118 -14.90 -8.68 -1.10
CA PHE A 118 -13.89 -7.66 -0.83
C PHE A 118 -14.55 -6.33 -0.51
N MET A 119 -14.43 -5.94 0.75
CA MET A 119 -14.90 -4.65 1.26
C MET A 119 -13.73 -3.66 1.27
N PHE A 120 -13.85 -2.57 0.53
CA PHE A 120 -12.83 -1.53 0.43
C PHE A 120 -13.20 -0.37 1.33
N VAL A 121 -12.72 -0.42 2.57
CA VAL A 121 -13.14 0.50 3.64
C VAL A 121 -12.26 1.76 3.73
N GLY A 122 -11.20 1.87 2.94
CA GLY A 122 -10.24 2.97 3.09
C GLY A 122 -9.48 2.91 4.43
N PRO A 123 -8.69 3.95 4.76
CA PRO A 123 -7.86 3.93 5.95
C PRO A 123 -8.67 4.08 7.24
N SER A 124 -8.21 3.40 8.29
CA SER A 124 -8.70 3.60 9.65
C SER A 124 -7.92 4.73 10.33
N ILE A 125 -8.40 5.97 10.19
CA ILE A 125 -7.76 7.16 10.76
C ILE A 125 -8.34 7.48 12.14
N PHE A 126 -7.48 7.48 13.16
CA PHE A 126 -7.81 7.88 14.52
C PHE A 126 -6.74 8.82 15.06
N ALA A 127 -7.13 9.72 15.96
CA ALA A 127 -6.17 10.54 16.71
C ALA A 127 -5.23 9.62 17.51
N ARG A 128 -3.92 9.80 17.34
CA ARG A 128 -2.93 9.00 18.04
C ARG A 128 -2.72 9.55 19.44
N GLN A 129 -3.09 8.78 20.46
CA GLN A 129 -2.98 9.21 21.86
C GLN A 129 -1.54 9.25 22.37
N ASP A 130 -0.62 8.55 21.70
CA ASP A 130 0.80 8.45 22.02
C ASP A 130 1.68 9.41 21.19
N ALA A 131 1.07 10.24 20.34
CA ALA A 131 1.78 11.19 19.51
C ALA A 131 2.41 12.31 20.37
N PRO A 132 3.69 12.65 20.14
CA PRO A 132 4.31 13.77 20.84
C PRO A 132 3.63 15.08 20.43
N ALA A 133 3.54 16.04 21.36
CA ALA A 133 3.17 17.40 21.00
C ALA A 133 4.21 17.96 20.02
N PHE A 134 3.75 18.53 18.91
CA PHE A 134 4.60 19.13 17.89
C PHE A 134 3.88 20.33 17.28
N GLU A 135 4.54 21.48 17.26
CA GLU A 135 4.05 22.68 16.60
C GLU A 135 4.90 22.95 15.36
N ILE A 136 4.23 23.11 14.23
CA ILE A 136 4.90 23.53 12.99
C ILE A 136 5.09 25.04 13.07
N GLU A 137 6.34 25.46 13.27
CA GLU A 137 6.73 26.86 13.26
C GLU A 137 6.43 27.49 11.89
N ASN A 138 5.99 28.75 11.87
CA ASN A 138 5.78 29.53 10.65
C ASN A 138 4.85 28.88 9.59
N SER A 139 3.98 27.94 9.99
CA SER A 139 3.09 27.21 9.07
C SER A 139 2.06 28.08 8.35
N GLU A 140 1.79 29.29 8.86
CA GLU A 140 0.89 30.27 8.23
C GLU A 140 1.62 31.20 7.24
N GLU A 141 2.95 31.28 7.31
CA GLU A 141 3.76 32.20 6.49
C GLU A 141 4.34 31.52 5.24
N LYS A 142 4.61 30.22 5.33
CA LYS A 142 5.25 29.43 4.27
C LYS A 142 4.52 28.10 4.07
N PRO A 143 4.40 27.62 2.83
CA PRO A 143 3.82 26.31 2.57
C PRO A 143 4.71 25.22 3.20
N VAL A 144 4.07 24.26 3.85
CA VAL A 144 4.76 23.16 4.54
C VAL A 144 5.08 22.03 3.55
N LEU A 145 6.35 21.67 3.47
CA LEU A 145 6.84 20.47 2.80
C LEU A 145 7.13 19.41 3.86
N TYR A 146 6.40 18.29 3.83
CA TYR A 146 6.68 17.18 4.73
C TYR A 146 7.58 16.15 4.02
N ILE A 147 8.58 15.61 4.74
CA ILE A 147 9.50 14.60 4.23
C ILE A 147 9.59 13.45 5.24
N SER A 148 9.21 12.24 4.83
CA SER A 148 9.33 11.05 5.66
C SER A 148 9.45 9.77 4.81
N LEU A 149 10.45 8.95 5.11
CA LEU A 149 10.65 7.66 4.45
C LEU A 149 10.05 6.48 5.26
N GLY A 150 9.16 6.77 6.21
CA GLY A 150 8.53 5.76 7.06
C GLY A 150 9.47 5.22 8.15
N THR A 151 9.10 4.07 8.73
CA THR A 151 9.77 3.51 9.92
C THR A 151 10.73 2.36 9.60
N VAL A 152 10.48 1.61 8.52
CA VAL A 152 11.18 0.35 8.22
C VAL A 152 12.45 0.56 7.41
N MET A 153 12.42 1.39 6.38
CA MET A 153 13.55 1.62 5.46
C MET A 153 13.83 3.13 5.38
N ASN A 154 14.46 3.65 6.42
CA ASN A 154 14.68 5.09 6.59
C ASN A 154 16.14 5.45 6.92
N ASN A 155 17.06 4.48 6.95
CA ASN A 155 18.48 4.73 7.17
C ASN A 155 19.14 5.26 5.89
N ARG A 156 18.75 6.47 5.49
CA ARG A 156 19.14 7.16 4.25
C ARG A 156 19.70 8.57 4.54
N PRO A 157 20.82 8.69 5.27
CA PRO A 157 21.41 9.99 5.59
C PRO A 157 21.82 10.77 4.33
N ASP A 158 22.17 10.07 3.25
CA ASP A 158 22.42 10.63 1.91
C ASP A 158 21.20 11.39 1.37
N PHE A 159 20.01 10.79 1.46
CA PHE A 159 18.78 11.39 0.98
C PHE A 159 18.38 12.63 1.78
N PHE A 160 18.49 12.57 3.11
CA PHE A 160 18.11 13.70 3.96
C PHE A 160 19.05 14.90 3.79
N LYS A 161 20.36 14.66 3.59
CA LYS A 161 21.31 15.71 3.20
C LYS A 161 20.96 16.32 1.84
N LEU A 162 20.62 15.47 0.86
CA LEU A 162 20.17 15.94 -0.44
C LEU A 162 18.93 16.83 -0.33
N CYS A 163 18.01 16.51 0.59
CA CYS A 163 16.86 17.37 0.90
C CYS A 163 17.28 18.71 1.55
N PHE A 164 18.28 18.72 2.44
CA PHE A 164 18.81 19.97 3.01
C PHE A 164 19.38 20.87 1.91
N GLU A 165 20.17 20.31 0.99
CA GLU A 165 20.72 21.04 -0.17
C GLU A 165 19.62 21.50 -1.14
N ALA A 166 18.58 20.68 -1.32
CA ALA A 166 17.47 20.99 -2.22
C ALA A 166 16.56 22.11 -1.67
N PHE A 167 16.32 22.19 -0.37
CA PHE A 167 15.27 23.07 0.16
C PHE A 167 15.74 24.06 1.24
N GLY A 168 17.02 24.04 1.64
CA GLY A 168 17.54 24.86 2.74
C GLY A 168 17.45 26.38 2.57
N ASP A 169 17.43 26.85 1.32
CA ASP A 169 17.28 28.27 0.99
C ASP A 169 15.95 28.54 0.23
N GLY A 170 15.01 27.60 0.31
CA GLY A 170 13.76 27.62 -0.44
C GLY A 170 12.63 28.41 0.24
N PRO A 171 11.50 28.59 -0.48
CA PRO A 171 10.31 29.24 0.06
C PRO A 171 9.51 28.34 1.02
N TRP A 172 9.87 27.06 1.13
CA TRP A 172 9.17 26.06 1.94
C TRP A 172 9.60 26.10 3.40
N HIS A 173 8.65 25.84 4.29
CA HIS A 173 8.95 25.39 5.65
C HIS A 173 9.00 23.86 5.65
N VAL A 174 10.15 23.27 5.96
CA VAL A 174 10.35 21.83 5.79
C VAL A 174 10.24 21.13 7.13
N VAL A 175 9.31 20.19 7.22
CA VAL A 175 9.15 19.29 8.36
C VAL A 175 9.68 17.92 7.95
N MET A 176 10.65 17.38 8.68
CA MET A 176 11.34 16.15 8.27
C MET A 176 11.41 15.12 9.40
N ALA A 177 10.86 13.93 9.14
CA ALA A 177 11.04 12.75 9.97
C ALA A 177 12.19 11.90 9.40
N HIS A 178 13.32 11.83 10.11
CA HIS A 178 14.51 11.08 9.63
C HIS A 178 14.63 9.65 10.18
N GLY A 179 13.77 9.26 11.14
CA GLY A 179 13.80 7.93 11.74
C GLY A 179 14.85 7.75 12.84
N GLN A 180 14.69 6.71 13.66
CA GLN A 180 15.47 6.52 14.90
C GLN A 180 16.90 6.00 14.70
N ARG A 181 17.25 5.52 13.50
CA ARG A 181 18.54 4.85 13.24
C ARG A 181 19.64 5.77 12.74
N ILE A 182 19.32 7.00 12.40
CA ILE A 182 20.29 8.01 11.98
C ILE A 182 20.64 8.87 13.18
N ASP A 183 21.94 8.98 13.46
CA ASP A 183 22.44 10.00 14.36
C ASP A 183 22.37 11.37 13.68
N MET A 184 21.73 12.34 14.34
CA MET A 184 21.59 13.71 13.86
C MET A 184 22.92 14.36 13.47
N GLN A 185 24.02 14.01 14.15
CA GLN A 185 25.35 14.51 13.78
C GLN A 185 25.77 14.08 12.38
N GLN A 186 25.28 12.94 11.89
CA GLN A 186 25.57 12.46 10.54
C GLN A 186 24.91 13.33 9.48
N LEU A 187 23.81 14.03 9.78
CA LEU A 187 23.09 14.87 8.82
C LEU A 187 23.80 16.21 8.57
N GLY A 188 24.66 16.66 9.48
CA GLY A 188 25.36 17.94 9.36
C GLY A 188 24.52 19.14 9.80
N PRO A 189 24.90 20.37 9.41
CA PRO A 189 24.15 21.58 9.76
C PRO A 189 22.74 21.57 9.17
N ILE A 190 21.74 21.77 10.02
CA ILE A 190 20.33 21.81 9.62
C ILE A 190 20.00 23.23 9.14
N PRO A 191 19.41 23.41 7.94
CA PRO A 191 19.01 24.74 7.48
C PRO A 191 17.95 25.39 8.39
N ALA A 192 17.91 26.72 8.43
CA ALA A 192 17.06 27.46 9.36
C ALA A 192 15.55 27.27 9.14
N ASN A 193 15.13 26.88 7.94
CA ASN A 193 13.73 26.61 7.57
C ASN A 193 13.32 25.13 7.77
N PHE A 194 14.14 24.33 8.46
CA PHE A 194 13.85 22.92 8.72
C PHE A 194 13.53 22.66 10.19
N GLN A 195 12.43 21.94 10.44
CA GLN A 195 12.15 21.27 11.71
C GLN A 195 12.36 19.76 11.53
N VAL A 196 13.44 19.23 12.12
CA VAL A 196 13.89 17.85 11.93
C VAL A 196 13.76 17.07 13.23
N ALA A 197 13.13 15.89 13.18
CA ALA A 197 12.99 15.00 14.33
C ALA A 197 13.06 13.52 13.92
N PRO A 198 13.44 12.60 14.83
CA PRO A 198 13.45 11.17 14.52
C PRO A 198 12.05 10.59 14.35
N TYR A 199 11.04 11.20 14.96
CA TYR A 199 9.63 10.83 14.88
C TYR A 199 8.77 12.09 14.97
N LEU A 200 7.67 12.12 14.22
CA LEU A 200 6.74 13.24 14.15
C LEU A 200 5.29 12.74 14.21
N PRO A 201 4.35 13.54 14.76
CA PRO A 201 2.93 13.23 14.75
C PRO A 201 2.40 13.43 13.32
N GLN A 202 2.53 12.38 12.50
CA GLN A 202 2.36 12.46 11.05
C GLN A 202 0.97 12.96 10.62
N LEU A 203 -0.10 12.59 11.33
CA LEU A 203 -1.45 13.02 10.97
C LEU A 203 -1.61 14.53 11.15
N GLU A 204 -1.07 15.04 12.25
CA GLU A 204 -1.07 16.45 12.63
C GLU A 204 -0.19 17.27 11.68
N VAL A 205 0.94 16.70 11.26
CA VAL A 205 1.80 17.32 10.23
C VAL A 205 1.10 17.35 8.88
N LEU A 206 0.51 16.23 8.45
CA LEU A 206 -0.20 16.11 7.18
C LEU A 206 -1.38 17.07 7.07
N ALA A 207 -2.10 17.33 8.17
CA ALA A 207 -3.20 18.29 8.22
C ALA A 207 -2.80 19.73 7.84
N LYS A 208 -1.51 20.07 7.92
CA LYS A 208 -0.95 21.37 7.54
C LYS A 208 -0.02 21.30 6.32
N THR A 209 0.14 20.12 5.72
CA THR A 209 1.13 19.88 4.67
C THR A 209 0.59 20.25 3.29
N ARG A 210 1.39 20.95 2.48
CA ARG A 210 1.04 21.30 1.10
C ARG A 210 1.52 20.26 0.09
N VAL A 211 2.68 19.64 0.32
CA VAL A 211 3.27 18.54 -0.47
C VAL A 211 3.98 17.56 0.45
N PHE A 212 3.86 16.26 0.18
CA PHE A 212 4.52 15.22 0.98
C PHE A 212 5.48 14.37 0.13
N ILE A 213 6.78 14.41 0.48
CA ILE A 213 7.78 13.47 -0.04
C ILE A 213 7.78 12.23 0.85
N THR A 214 7.40 11.10 0.25
CA THR A 214 7.20 9.84 0.97
C THR A 214 7.87 8.66 0.28
N HIS A 215 8.18 7.61 1.03
CA HIS A 215 8.56 6.32 0.48
C HIS A 215 7.40 5.58 -0.25
N GLY A 216 6.15 6.00 -0.08
CA GLY A 216 4.99 5.37 -0.73
C GLY A 216 4.46 4.12 -0.04
N GLY A 217 4.78 3.92 1.24
CA GLY A 217 4.11 2.89 2.06
C GLY A 217 2.61 3.18 2.15
N MET A 218 1.79 2.12 2.10
CA MET A 218 0.34 2.24 1.92
C MET A 218 -0.32 3.13 2.99
N ASN A 219 0.06 2.99 4.27
CA ASN A 219 -0.49 3.81 5.35
C ASN A 219 -0.17 5.30 5.14
N SER A 220 1.10 5.64 4.88
CA SER A 220 1.49 7.03 4.63
C SER A 220 0.79 7.64 3.42
N THR A 221 0.60 6.85 2.36
CA THR A 221 -0.15 7.26 1.16
C THR A 221 -1.61 7.53 1.51
N MET A 222 -2.29 6.62 2.20
CA MET A 222 -3.71 6.79 2.56
C MET A 222 -3.92 7.92 3.57
N GLU A 223 -3.03 8.07 4.55
CA GLU A 223 -3.05 9.20 5.50
C GLU A 223 -2.90 10.53 4.75
N ALA A 224 -2.00 10.63 3.79
CA ALA A 224 -1.82 11.84 2.99
C ALA A 224 -3.04 12.18 2.14
N LEU A 225 -3.62 11.18 1.47
CA LEU A 225 -4.83 11.36 0.68
C LEU A 225 -6.04 11.72 1.55
N TYR A 226 -6.15 11.16 2.75
CA TYR A 226 -7.18 11.55 3.73
C TYR A 226 -7.10 13.04 4.09
N TYR A 227 -5.89 13.62 4.12
CA TYR A 227 -5.66 15.05 4.33
C TYR A 227 -5.58 15.88 3.04
N GLY A 228 -5.79 15.28 1.86
CA GLY A 228 -5.77 16.02 0.59
C GLY A 228 -4.37 16.51 0.22
N VAL A 229 -3.34 15.75 0.60
CA VAL A 229 -1.94 16.11 0.38
C VAL A 229 -1.40 15.36 -0.84
N PRO A 230 -0.95 16.06 -1.90
CA PRO A 230 -0.35 15.44 -3.06
C PRO A 230 1.04 14.88 -2.74
N LEU A 231 1.42 13.84 -3.50
CA LEU A 231 2.54 12.97 -3.16
C LEU A 231 3.72 13.09 -4.12
N ILE A 232 4.93 13.04 -3.57
CA ILE A 232 6.16 12.75 -4.31
C ILE A 232 6.71 11.45 -3.75
N VAL A 233 6.62 10.37 -4.53
CA VAL A 233 6.93 9.03 -4.05
C VAL A 233 8.35 8.64 -4.46
N VAL A 234 9.18 8.34 -3.47
CA VAL A 234 10.56 7.84 -3.60
C VAL A 234 10.61 6.39 -3.10
N PRO A 235 10.21 5.40 -3.92
CA PRO A 235 10.04 4.02 -3.47
C PRO A 235 11.39 3.37 -3.16
N GLN A 236 11.38 2.47 -2.17
CA GLN A 236 12.54 1.68 -1.75
C GLN A 236 12.31 0.17 -1.86
N GLN A 237 11.06 -0.26 -2.01
CA GLN A 237 10.66 -1.66 -2.13
C GLN A 237 9.74 -1.85 -3.34
N PRO A 238 9.65 -3.07 -3.90
CA PRO A 238 8.77 -3.35 -5.04
C PRO A 238 7.30 -2.95 -4.81
N GLU A 239 6.78 -3.22 -3.60
CA GLU A 239 5.42 -2.84 -3.20
C GLU A 239 5.19 -1.32 -3.24
N GLN A 240 6.20 -0.54 -2.84
CA GLN A 240 6.16 0.93 -2.87
C GLN A 240 6.24 1.44 -4.30
N GLY A 241 6.95 0.72 -5.19
CA GLY A 241 6.95 0.98 -6.63
C GLY A 241 5.55 0.85 -7.24
N MET A 242 4.77 -0.17 -6.83
CA MET A 242 3.38 -0.30 -7.26
C MET A 242 2.51 0.87 -6.75
N THR A 243 2.69 1.29 -5.50
CA THR A 243 2.01 2.48 -4.96
C THR A 243 2.41 3.75 -5.71
N ALA A 244 3.70 3.93 -6.01
CA ALA A 244 4.22 5.08 -6.74
C ALA A 244 3.63 5.18 -8.15
N GLN A 245 3.55 4.05 -8.85
CA GLN A 245 2.90 3.95 -10.14
C GLN A 245 1.42 4.31 -10.01
N ARG A 246 0.71 3.77 -9.01
CA ARG A 246 -0.72 4.04 -8.81
C ARG A 246 -1.00 5.52 -8.52
N VAL A 247 -0.16 6.16 -7.71
CA VAL A 247 -0.21 7.61 -7.46
C VAL A 247 -0.06 8.40 -8.75
N SER A 248 0.88 8.00 -9.62
CA SER A 248 1.10 8.67 -10.90
C SER A 248 -0.05 8.44 -11.89
N ASP A 249 -0.55 7.21 -12.00
CA ASP A 249 -1.65 6.83 -12.90
C ASP A 249 -2.95 7.56 -12.56
N LEU A 250 -3.20 7.79 -11.27
CA LEU A 250 -4.36 8.52 -10.77
C LEU A 250 -4.15 10.03 -10.73
N GLY A 251 -2.97 10.52 -11.13
CA GLY A 251 -2.65 11.95 -11.11
C GLY A 251 -2.65 12.56 -9.71
N LEU A 252 -2.29 11.79 -8.68
CA LEU A 252 -2.27 12.19 -7.27
C LEU A 252 -0.91 12.75 -6.82
N GLY A 253 0.05 12.79 -7.74
CA GLY A 253 1.44 13.07 -7.45
C GLY A 253 2.38 12.57 -8.53
N VAL A 254 3.66 12.43 -8.19
CA VAL A 254 4.70 11.89 -9.09
C VAL A 254 5.52 10.81 -8.42
N ALA A 255 5.97 9.83 -9.20
CA ALA A 255 6.97 8.84 -8.80
C ALA A 255 8.38 9.29 -9.23
N LEU A 256 9.34 9.23 -8.32
CA LEU A 256 10.75 9.49 -8.59
C LEU A 256 11.55 8.19 -8.61
N ASN A 257 12.56 8.12 -9.47
CA ASN A 257 13.51 7.02 -9.48
C ASN A 257 14.56 7.23 -8.36
N PRO A 258 14.66 6.33 -7.36
CA PRO A 258 15.60 6.49 -6.24
C PRO A 258 17.07 6.50 -6.66
N ASN A 259 17.40 6.01 -7.86
CA ASN A 259 18.77 5.99 -8.40
C ASN A 259 19.15 7.26 -9.18
N GLU A 260 18.19 8.16 -9.43
CA GLU A 260 18.37 9.37 -10.23
C GLU A 260 18.07 10.64 -9.42
N LEU A 261 18.08 10.53 -8.08
CA LEU A 261 17.81 11.67 -7.21
C LEU A 261 18.96 12.67 -7.26
N SER A 262 18.62 13.93 -7.52
CA SER A 262 19.48 15.09 -7.37
C SER A 262 18.70 16.24 -6.72
N THR A 263 19.38 17.30 -6.33
CA THR A 263 18.73 18.50 -5.78
C THR A 263 17.77 19.11 -6.80
N GLU A 264 18.15 19.14 -8.08
CA GLU A 264 17.34 19.67 -9.17
C GLU A 264 16.08 18.83 -9.39
N VAL A 265 16.20 17.50 -9.36
CA VAL A 265 15.07 16.59 -9.50
C VAL A 265 14.08 16.77 -8.35
N LEU A 266 14.56 16.87 -7.11
CA LEU A 266 13.71 17.08 -5.93
C LEU A 266 13.02 18.45 -5.98
N ARG A 267 13.74 19.52 -6.32
CA ARG A 267 13.17 20.87 -6.47
C ARG A 267 12.08 20.90 -7.53
N ALA A 268 12.38 20.40 -8.73
CA ALA A 268 11.43 20.38 -9.84
C ALA A 268 10.17 19.54 -9.53
N ALA A 269 10.32 18.43 -8.80
CA ALA A 269 9.19 17.62 -8.38
C ALA A 269 8.29 18.38 -7.37
N VAL A 270 8.89 19.04 -6.37
CA VAL A 270 8.15 19.84 -5.37
C VAL A 270 7.47 21.04 -6.00
N GLU A 271 8.14 21.75 -6.90
CA GLU A 271 7.55 22.88 -7.64
C GLU A 271 6.37 22.42 -8.49
N ARG A 272 6.55 21.35 -9.28
CA ARG A 272 5.46 20.79 -10.11
C ARG A 272 4.27 20.35 -9.27
N VAL A 273 4.49 19.49 -8.27
CA VAL A 273 3.40 18.95 -7.44
C VAL A 273 2.79 20.04 -6.54
N GLY A 274 3.59 21.03 -6.17
CA GLY A 274 3.15 22.24 -5.50
C GLY A 274 2.16 23.03 -6.34
N ASP A 275 2.43 23.28 -7.62
CA ASP A 275 1.68 24.28 -8.38
C ASP A 275 0.71 23.69 -9.43
N ASP A 276 0.65 22.37 -9.60
CA ASP A 276 -0.22 21.70 -10.56
C ASP A 276 -1.68 21.58 -10.07
N GLU A 277 -2.55 22.42 -10.62
CA GLU A 277 -3.99 22.45 -10.35
C GLU A 277 -4.72 21.14 -10.70
N THR A 278 -4.22 20.39 -11.69
CA THR A 278 -4.84 19.10 -12.06
C THR A 278 -4.55 18.07 -10.97
N ILE A 279 -3.31 18.03 -10.46
CA ILE A 279 -2.96 17.17 -9.32
C ILE A 279 -3.78 17.55 -8.08
N ARG A 280 -3.94 18.85 -7.81
CA ARG A 280 -4.75 19.35 -6.70
C ARG A 280 -6.20 18.85 -6.76
N GLN A 281 -6.86 19.01 -7.91
CA GLN A 281 -8.24 18.55 -8.11
C GLN A 281 -8.39 17.03 -7.96
N ASN A 282 -7.46 16.25 -8.52
CA ASN A 282 -7.49 14.79 -8.38
C ASN A 282 -7.33 14.33 -6.92
N VAL A 283 -6.44 15.00 -6.18
CA VAL A 283 -6.22 14.71 -4.76
C VAL A 283 -7.42 15.10 -3.92
N GLU A 284 -8.09 16.20 -4.21
CA GLU A 284 -9.35 16.60 -3.55
C GLU A 284 -10.46 15.57 -3.80
N ALA A 285 -10.66 15.13 -5.04
CA ALA A 285 -11.64 14.08 -5.36
C ALA A 285 -11.30 12.73 -4.67
N MET A 286 -10.02 12.37 -4.61
CA MET A 286 -9.58 11.17 -3.91
C MET A 286 -9.72 11.33 -2.39
N GLN A 287 -9.52 12.52 -1.85
CA GLN A 287 -9.73 12.81 -0.42
C GLN A 287 -11.17 12.55 -0.01
N GLU A 288 -12.14 13.05 -0.79
CA GLU A 288 -13.57 12.76 -0.59
C GLU A 288 -13.81 11.24 -0.61
N THR A 289 -13.32 10.57 -1.66
CA THR A 289 -13.45 9.11 -1.79
C THR A 289 -12.88 8.35 -0.58
N VAL A 290 -11.70 8.74 -0.11
CA VAL A 290 -11.01 8.13 1.04
C VAL A 290 -11.80 8.35 2.33
N ARG A 291 -12.36 9.54 2.54
CA ARG A 291 -13.16 9.87 3.73
C ARG A 291 -14.52 9.16 3.73
N ASP A 292 -15.09 8.93 2.56
CA ASP A 292 -16.40 8.30 2.39
C ASP A 292 -16.33 6.77 2.31
N SER A 293 -15.14 6.18 2.41
CA SER A 293 -14.97 4.71 2.35
C SER A 293 -15.42 3.96 3.62
N GLY A 294 -15.91 4.65 4.65
CA GLY A 294 -16.48 4.03 5.87
C GLY A 294 -15.47 3.71 6.98
N GLY A 295 -14.24 3.32 6.62
CA GLY A 295 -13.13 3.13 7.56
C GLY A 295 -13.37 2.01 8.57
N ALA A 296 -12.92 2.25 9.80
CA ALA A 296 -12.96 1.25 10.87
C ALA A 296 -14.38 0.85 11.31
N TYR A 297 -15.38 1.72 11.15
CA TYR A 297 -16.75 1.46 11.58
C TYR A 297 -17.41 0.44 10.66
N ASP A 298 -17.39 0.70 9.35
CA ASP A 298 -17.88 -0.25 8.33
C ASP A 298 -17.16 -1.60 8.40
N ALA A 299 -15.85 -1.58 8.67
CA ALA A 299 -15.09 -2.81 8.91
C ALA A 299 -15.59 -3.59 10.13
N ALA A 300 -15.86 -2.91 11.25
CA ALA A 300 -16.37 -3.54 12.47
C ALA A 300 -17.79 -4.09 12.29
N ASP A 301 -18.66 -3.36 11.58
CA ASP A 301 -20.02 -3.77 11.27
C ASP A 301 -20.03 -5.03 10.38
N ALA A 302 -19.15 -5.08 9.37
CA ALA A 302 -19.00 -6.25 8.51
C ALA A 302 -18.52 -7.49 9.29
N ILE A 303 -17.55 -7.32 10.20
CA ILE A 303 -17.07 -8.41 11.07
C ILE A 303 -18.22 -8.91 11.96
N THR A 304 -18.97 -8.00 12.58
CA THR A 304 -20.07 -8.35 13.48
C THR A 304 -21.17 -9.11 12.73
N THR A 305 -21.56 -8.62 11.55
CA THR A 305 -22.56 -9.28 10.68
C THR A 305 -22.12 -10.68 10.26
N MET A 306 -20.84 -10.86 9.92
CA MET A 306 -20.28 -12.18 9.58
C MET A 306 -20.38 -13.16 10.76
N MET A 307 -20.06 -12.70 11.98
CA MET A 307 -20.15 -13.53 13.19
C MET A 307 -21.58 -13.97 13.49
N GLU A 308 -22.56 -13.07 13.40
CA GLU A 308 -23.97 -13.37 13.62
C GLU A 308 -24.53 -14.37 12.59
N THR A 309 -24.12 -14.21 11.32
CA THR A 309 -24.49 -15.12 10.24
C THR A 309 -23.95 -16.53 10.48
N GLN A 310 -22.69 -16.64 10.91
CA GLN A 310 -22.07 -17.93 11.23
C GLN A 310 -22.72 -18.61 12.44
N ALA A 311 -23.05 -17.85 13.48
CA ALA A 311 -23.75 -18.37 14.67
C ALA A 311 -25.13 -18.94 14.30
N SER A 312 -25.90 -18.22 13.50
CA SER A 312 -27.24 -18.66 13.06
C SER A 312 -27.18 -19.94 12.21
N GLN A 313 -26.14 -20.09 11.38
CA GLN A 313 -25.93 -21.31 10.58
C GLN A 313 -25.52 -22.51 11.45
N ALA A 314 -24.76 -22.29 12.53
CA ALA A 314 -24.36 -23.34 13.45
C ALA A 314 -25.51 -23.86 14.34
N GLU A 315 -26.53 -23.03 14.62
CA GLU A 315 -27.72 -23.45 15.39
C GLU A 315 -28.76 -24.22 14.56
N THR A 316 -28.65 -24.17 13.23
CA THR A 316 -29.60 -24.81 12.29
C THR A 316 -29.13 -26.20 11.82
N VAL A 317 -27.92 -26.64 12.21
CA VAL A 317 -27.31 -27.95 11.87
C VAL A 317 -27.29 -28.85 13.10
#